data_AF-A0A7L7L0G3-F1
#
_entry.id   AF-A0A7L7L0G3-F1
#
_cell.length_a   1.000
_cell.length_b   1.000
_cell.length_c   1.000
_cell.angle_alpha   90.00
_cell.angle_beta   90.00
_cell.angle_gamma   90.00
#
_symmetry.space_group_name_H-M   'P 1'
#
loop_
_entity.id
_entity.type
_entity.pdbx_description
1 polymer ?
#
loop_
_entity_poly.entity_id
_entity_poly.type
_entity_poly.pdbx_seq_one_letter_code
_entity_poly.pdbx_strand_id
1 'polypeptide(L)'
;MNFKGFLYILIPTFLFSSMEIALKIAGGQFNPIELNFIRFLIGGLALLPFTILYLKKNNVKISRSGWGRIALTGFVIVVVSMTLYQISIGMSKASVIAIMLSANPIFGLIIGFVFLKEKLSRTNVLALILTLVGLLIIINPFHLSGAMGIMLGLLSSIIFGVYGVMSRVYGGKIGLNGLSMTCLAFLFGSGELGILMGISHIPAVANAIPSNFSQFSNIPYFQGISLQTLPLILYISILVTGVAFGLYFLSMEKVGILQASLIFLVKPALAPVLSLLILGEAMTVNTIFGIVVILLGSLVTLMGEKIAYRVMAIFRRNNPEAHQEVDELEVVKDKIENSELAKRRKATEEAVRDTLEAKKENREVPSED
;
A
#
# COMPACT_ATOMS: atom_id res chain seq x y z
N MET A 1 7.34 10.20 -23.35
CA MET A 1 7.74 9.59 -22.07
C MET A 1 9.12 8.99 -22.25
N ASN A 2 10.09 9.29 -21.39
CA ASN A 2 11.43 8.71 -21.53
C ASN A 2 11.38 7.21 -21.26
N PHE A 3 12.25 6.42 -21.91
CA PHE A 3 12.28 4.95 -21.77
C PHE A 3 12.30 4.46 -20.31
N LYS A 4 13.05 5.16 -19.45
CA LYS A 4 13.08 4.89 -18.00
C LYS A 4 11.70 5.05 -17.32
N GLY A 5 10.92 6.05 -17.72
CA GLY A 5 9.56 6.25 -17.22
C GLY A 5 8.60 5.13 -17.65
N PHE A 6 8.80 4.58 -18.85
CA PHE A 6 8.06 3.43 -19.34
C PHE A 6 8.33 2.16 -18.54
N LEU A 7 9.59 1.92 -18.17
CA LEU A 7 9.95 0.79 -17.31
C LEU A 7 9.34 0.91 -15.90
N TYR A 8 9.25 2.12 -15.34
CA TYR A 8 8.60 2.35 -14.04
C TYR A 8 7.11 2.04 -14.01
N ILE A 9 6.45 1.97 -15.17
CA ILE A 9 5.03 1.59 -15.27
C ILE A 9 4.91 0.10 -15.63
N LEU A 10 5.62 -0.36 -16.67
CA LEU A 10 5.46 -1.71 -17.19
C LEU A 10 5.82 -2.81 -16.18
N ILE A 11 6.95 -2.66 -15.49
CA ILE A 11 7.45 -3.67 -14.57
C ILE A 11 6.46 -3.90 -13.41
N PRO A 12 6.06 -2.89 -12.62
CA PRO A 12 5.07 -3.11 -11.57
C PRO A 12 3.71 -3.53 -12.11
N THR A 13 3.31 -3.10 -13.32
CA THR A 13 2.06 -3.59 -13.95
C THR A 13 2.09 -5.09 -14.15
N PHE A 14 3.16 -5.61 -14.72
CA PHE A 14 3.32 -7.05 -14.93
C PHE A 14 3.38 -7.80 -13.60
N LEU A 15 4.22 -7.35 -12.65
CA LEU A 15 4.40 -7.99 -11.35
C LEU A 15 3.10 -8.01 -10.52
N PHE A 16 2.33 -6.93 -10.52
CA PHE A 16 1.04 -6.92 -9.83
C PHE A 16 -0.02 -7.76 -10.54
N SER A 17 0.04 -7.88 -11.88
CA SER A 17 -0.93 -8.67 -12.64
C SER A 17 -0.65 -10.18 -12.61
N SER A 18 0.59 -10.57 -12.34
CA SER A 18 1.00 -11.98 -12.18
C SER A 18 0.86 -12.49 -10.74
N MET A 19 0.58 -11.61 -9.77
CA MET A 19 0.57 -11.93 -8.34
C MET A 19 -0.35 -13.12 -8.03
N GLU A 20 -1.61 -13.06 -8.47
CA GLU A 20 -2.61 -14.07 -8.16
C GLU A 20 -2.27 -15.42 -8.77
N ILE A 21 -1.65 -15.41 -9.96
CA ILE A 21 -1.16 -16.61 -10.63
C ILE A 21 -0.05 -17.25 -9.80
N ALA A 22 0.96 -16.46 -9.39
CA ALA A 22 2.06 -16.96 -8.57
C ALA A 22 1.58 -17.50 -7.22
N LEU A 23 0.64 -16.79 -6.56
CA LEU A 23 0.04 -17.23 -5.30
C LEU A 23 -0.78 -18.52 -5.46
N LYS A 24 -1.47 -18.69 -6.60
CA LYS A 24 -2.22 -19.91 -6.92
C LYS A 24 -1.29 -21.10 -7.18
N ILE A 25 -0.17 -20.89 -7.89
CA ILE A 25 0.87 -21.92 -8.12
C ILE A 25 1.53 -22.34 -6.81
N ALA A 26 1.76 -21.40 -5.88
CA ALA A 26 2.25 -21.71 -4.55
C ALA A 26 1.22 -22.46 -3.68
N GLY A 27 -0.07 -22.44 -4.09
CA GLY A 27 -1.15 -23.16 -3.44
C GLY A 27 -0.87 -24.66 -3.38
N GLY A 28 -1.19 -25.28 -2.25
CA GLY A 28 -0.96 -26.71 -2.01
C GLY A 28 0.42 -27.07 -1.46
N GLN A 29 1.41 -26.18 -1.57
CA GLN A 29 2.74 -26.35 -0.94
C GLN A 29 2.88 -25.56 0.37
N PHE A 30 2.08 -24.52 0.54
CA PHE A 30 2.09 -23.65 1.72
C PHE A 30 0.73 -23.62 2.38
N ASN A 31 0.73 -23.46 3.71
CA ASN A 31 -0.46 -22.95 4.37
C ASN A 31 -0.73 -21.50 3.87
N PRO A 32 -1.99 -21.09 3.63
CA PRO A 32 -2.29 -19.73 3.18
C PRO A 32 -1.74 -18.64 4.10
N ILE A 33 -1.80 -18.84 5.41
CA ILE A 33 -1.36 -17.86 6.42
C ILE A 33 0.17 -17.81 6.46
N GLU A 34 0.83 -18.96 6.35
CA GLU A 34 2.28 -19.08 6.21
C GLU A 34 2.79 -18.28 5.00
N LEU A 35 2.19 -18.50 3.82
CA LEU A 35 2.59 -17.79 2.60
C LEU A 35 2.38 -16.28 2.72
N ASN A 36 1.29 -15.86 3.37
CA ASN A 36 1.02 -14.46 3.67
C ASN A 36 2.11 -13.87 4.59
N PHE A 37 2.43 -14.56 5.68
CA PHE A 37 3.48 -14.17 6.63
C PHE A 37 4.84 -14.01 5.93
N ILE A 38 5.29 -15.04 5.20
CA ILE A 38 6.59 -15.03 4.52
C ILE A 38 6.67 -13.86 3.54
N ARG A 39 5.64 -13.66 2.70
CA ARG A 39 5.73 -12.65 1.65
C ARG A 39 5.79 -11.23 2.18
N PHE A 40 5.03 -10.93 3.23
CA PHE A 40 5.01 -9.59 3.81
C PHE A 40 6.21 -9.34 4.71
N LEU A 41 6.73 -10.36 5.40
CA LEU A 41 7.97 -10.25 6.15
C LEU A 41 9.13 -9.94 5.19
N ILE A 42 9.36 -10.79 4.19
CA ILE A 42 10.45 -10.63 3.23
C ILE A 42 10.26 -9.37 2.37
N GLY A 43 9.04 -9.10 1.91
CA GLY A 43 8.74 -7.88 1.13
C GLY A 43 8.94 -6.60 1.94
N GLY A 44 8.52 -6.58 3.21
CA GLY A 44 8.79 -5.49 4.15
C GLY A 44 10.29 -5.30 4.38
N LEU A 45 11.05 -6.39 4.58
CA LEU A 45 12.50 -6.34 4.72
C LEU A 45 13.20 -5.85 3.45
N ALA A 46 12.70 -6.21 2.26
CA ALA A 46 13.23 -5.72 0.99
C ALA A 46 13.02 -4.20 0.81
N LEU A 47 11.95 -3.64 1.37
CA LEU A 47 11.66 -2.20 1.35
C LEU A 47 12.35 -1.42 2.49
N LEU A 48 12.83 -2.10 3.52
CA LEU A 48 13.38 -1.49 4.73
C LEU A 48 14.60 -0.58 4.46
N PRO A 49 15.56 -0.92 3.58
CA PRO A 49 16.68 -0.03 3.28
C PRO A 49 16.23 1.36 2.78
N PHE A 50 15.23 1.40 1.89
CA PHE A 50 14.69 2.66 1.36
C PHE A 50 13.98 3.48 2.44
N THR A 51 13.26 2.79 3.33
CA THR A 51 12.59 3.40 4.48
C THR A 51 13.59 4.01 5.46
N ILE A 52 14.66 3.28 5.81
CA ILE A 52 15.73 3.78 6.69
C ILE A 52 16.39 5.03 6.09
N LEU A 53 16.68 5.00 4.78
CA LEU A 53 17.25 6.16 4.09
C LEU A 53 16.31 7.36 4.12
N TYR A 54 15.00 7.15 3.90
CA TYR A 54 14.00 8.21 3.98
C TYR A 54 13.90 8.81 5.38
N LEU A 55 13.84 7.97 6.43
CA LEU A 55 13.76 8.42 7.82
C LEU A 55 14.98 9.25 8.22
N LYS A 56 16.19 8.81 7.84
CA LYS A 56 17.45 9.53 8.10
C LYS A 56 17.49 10.86 7.34
N LYS A 57 17.19 10.85 6.05
CA LYS A 57 17.24 12.05 5.19
C LYS A 57 16.28 13.14 5.67
N ASN A 58 15.08 12.76 6.12
CA ASN A 58 14.03 13.69 6.52
C ASN A 58 13.95 13.90 8.05
N ASN A 59 14.90 13.34 8.82
CA ASN A 59 14.93 13.41 10.29
C ASN A 59 13.60 13.05 10.97
N VAL A 60 12.87 12.07 10.41
CA VAL A 60 11.54 11.69 10.89
C VAL A 60 11.66 10.92 12.20
N LYS A 61 11.09 11.47 13.27
CA LYS A 61 11.00 10.82 14.60
C LYS A 61 9.59 10.31 14.83
N ILE A 62 9.45 8.99 14.94
CA ILE A 62 8.15 8.34 15.15
C ILE A 62 7.85 8.31 16.65
N SER A 63 6.78 8.97 17.05
CA SER A 63 6.30 8.96 18.45
C SER A 63 5.69 7.61 18.83
N ARG A 64 5.48 7.35 20.13
CA ARG A 64 4.78 6.14 20.60
C ARG A 64 3.40 5.95 19.96
N SER A 65 2.63 7.04 19.82
CA SER A 65 1.34 7.03 19.13
C SER A 65 1.50 6.75 17.63
N GLY A 66 2.60 7.24 17.02
CA GLY A 66 2.95 6.92 15.63
C GLY A 66 3.17 5.43 15.40
N TRP A 67 3.94 4.77 16.28
CA TRP A 67 4.14 3.32 16.22
C TRP A 67 2.83 2.55 16.37
N GLY A 68 1.94 2.96 17.29
CA GLY A 68 0.62 2.34 17.42
C GLY A 68 -0.25 2.47 16.15
N ARG A 69 -0.19 3.61 15.45
CA ARG A 69 -0.90 3.81 14.18
C ARG A 69 -0.32 2.96 13.05
N ILE A 70 1.01 2.79 13.02
CA ILE A 70 1.71 1.94 12.05
C ILE A 70 1.33 0.48 12.30
N ALA A 71 1.38 0.02 13.54
CA ALA A 71 0.97 -1.32 13.95
C ALA A 71 -0.48 -1.60 13.54
N LEU A 72 -1.42 -0.72 13.91
CA LEU A 72 -2.83 -0.85 13.50
C LEU A 72 -3.00 -0.89 11.97
N THR A 73 -2.22 -0.10 11.23
CA THR A 73 -2.24 -0.14 9.75
C THR A 73 -1.73 -1.48 9.23
N GLY A 74 -0.67 -2.03 9.84
CA GLY A 74 -0.11 -3.35 9.57
C GLY A 74 -1.10 -4.48 9.84
N PHE A 75 -1.80 -4.41 10.97
CA PHE A 75 -2.86 -5.34 11.34
C PHE A 75 -3.96 -5.38 10.28
N VAL A 76 -4.48 -4.21 9.89
CA VAL A 76 -5.57 -4.10 8.90
C VAL A 76 -5.16 -4.68 7.55
N ILE A 77 -3.94 -4.40 7.08
CA ILE A 77 -3.50 -4.87 5.76
C ILE A 77 -3.01 -6.31 5.76
N VAL A 78 -2.06 -6.69 6.62
CA VAL A 78 -1.42 -8.02 6.56
C VAL A 78 -2.30 -9.06 7.26
N VAL A 79 -2.69 -8.81 8.51
CA VAL A 79 -3.39 -9.78 9.34
C VAL A 79 -4.82 -10.00 8.86
N VAL A 80 -5.53 -8.92 8.55
CA VAL A 80 -6.94 -9.00 8.14
C VAL A 80 -7.08 -9.09 6.62
N SER A 81 -6.85 -8.01 5.88
CA SER A 81 -7.13 -7.96 4.43
C SER A 81 -6.40 -9.06 3.67
N MET A 82 -5.09 -9.18 3.82
CA MET A 82 -4.29 -10.06 2.99
C MET A 82 -4.34 -11.54 3.40
N THR A 83 -4.63 -11.85 4.66
CA THR A 83 -4.96 -13.23 5.07
C THR A 83 -6.26 -13.68 4.41
N LEU A 84 -7.32 -12.86 4.44
CA LEU A 84 -8.58 -13.17 3.75
C LEU A 84 -8.36 -13.30 2.24
N TYR A 85 -7.50 -12.46 1.67
CA TYR A 85 -7.10 -12.54 0.28
C TYR A 85 -6.43 -13.87 -0.06
N GLN A 86 -5.47 -14.28 0.76
CA GLN A 86 -4.69 -15.48 0.51
C GLN A 86 -5.55 -16.75 0.63
N ILE A 87 -6.49 -16.77 1.58
CA ILE A 87 -7.49 -17.84 1.70
C ILE A 87 -8.42 -17.84 0.47
N SER A 88 -8.88 -16.65 0.04
CA SER A 88 -9.75 -16.48 -1.13
C SER A 88 -9.16 -17.08 -2.41
N ILE A 89 -7.86 -16.88 -2.66
CA ILE A 89 -7.15 -17.48 -3.81
C ILE A 89 -7.21 -19.01 -3.80
N GLY A 90 -7.20 -19.64 -2.63
CA GLY A 90 -7.36 -21.10 -2.51
C GLY A 90 -8.75 -21.59 -2.92
N MET A 91 -9.77 -20.74 -2.84
CA MET A 91 -11.19 -21.11 -2.94
C MET A 91 -11.86 -20.72 -4.27
N SER A 92 -11.21 -19.89 -5.09
CA SER A 92 -11.75 -19.44 -6.37
C SER A 92 -10.66 -19.31 -7.44
N LYS A 93 -11.07 -18.95 -8.67
CA LYS A 93 -10.18 -18.71 -9.81
C LYS A 93 -9.27 -17.51 -9.57
N ALA A 94 -7.99 -17.62 -9.93
CA ALA A 94 -7.02 -16.54 -9.76
C ALA A 94 -7.43 -15.28 -10.54
N SER A 95 -7.96 -15.47 -11.76
CA SER A 95 -8.51 -14.41 -12.61
C SER A 95 -9.62 -13.61 -11.92
N VAL A 96 -10.57 -14.30 -11.25
CA VAL A 96 -11.70 -13.66 -10.56
C VAL A 96 -11.22 -12.86 -9.35
N ILE A 97 -10.33 -13.44 -8.54
CA ILE A 97 -9.80 -12.77 -7.34
C ILE A 97 -8.92 -11.56 -7.70
N ALA A 98 -8.16 -11.63 -8.79
CA ALA A 98 -7.36 -10.50 -9.27
C ALA A 98 -8.22 -9.29 -9.65
N ILE A 99 -9.38 -9.54 -10.25
CA ILE A 99 -10.35 -8.50 -10.63
C ILE A 99 -10.94 -7.83 -9.38
N MET A 100 -11.27 -8.61 -8.35
CA MET A 100 -11.76 -8.08 -7.07
C MET A 100 -10.75 -7.13 -6.44
N LEU A 101 -9.49 -7.56 -6.34
CA LEU A 101 -8.43 -6.70 -5.78
C LEU A 101 -8.21 -5.45 -6.62
N SER A 102 -8.45 -5.51 -7.93
CA SER A 102 -8.34 -4.33 -8.80
C SER A 102 -9.40 -3.27 -8.50
N ALA A 103 -10.48 -3.61 -7.79
CA ALA A 103 -11.49 -2.65 -7.33
C ALA A 103 -11.08 -1.87 -6.06
N ASN A 104 -9.91 -2.13 -5.48
CA ASN A 104 -9.42 -1.43 -4.28
C ASN A 104 -9.50 0.11 -4.33
N PRO A 105 -9.14 0.80 -5.44
CA PRO A 105 -9.22 2.27 -5.50
C PRO A 105 -10.63 2.81 -5.26
N ILE A 106 -11.64 2.04 -5.63
CA ILE A 106 -13.05 2.43 -5.53
C ILE A 106 -13.54 2.32 -4.10
N PHE A 107 -13.16 1.25 -3.40
CA PHE A 107 -13.43 1.15 -1.98
C PHE A 107 -12.70 2.26 -1.22
N GLY A 108 -11.45 2.56 -1.58
CA GLY A 108 -10.72 3.71 -1.04
C GLY A 108 -11.45 5.04 -1.25
N LEU A 109 -12.04 5.25 -2.42
CA LEU A 109 -12.82 6.44 -2.75
C LEU A 109 -14.11 6.55 -1.94
N ILE A 110 -14.85 5.44 -1.78
CA ILE A 110 -16.05 5.38 -0.94
C ILE A 110 -15.67 5.71 0.52
N ILE A 111 -14.60 5.11 1.02
CA ILE A 111 -14.15 5.29 2.41
C ILE A 111 -13.67 6.74 2.63
N GLY A 112 -12.94 7.32 1.66
CA GLY A 112 -12.54 8.73 1.70
C GLY A 112 -13.74 9.68 1.72
N PHE A 113 -14.76 9.42 0.91
CA PHE A 113 -16.02 10.18 0.94
C PHE A 113 -16.73 10.07 2.29
N VAL A 114 -16.92 8.85 2.83
CA VAL A 114 -17.69 8.62 4.06
C VAL A 114 -16.96 9.13 5.30
N PHE A 115 -15.69 8.78 5.47
CA PHE A 115 -14.94 9.03 6.71
C PHE A 115 -14.15 10.34 6.70
N LEU A 116 -13.68 10.78 5.53
CA LEU A 116 -12.91 12.02 5.40
C LEU A 116 -13.72 13.17 4.79
N LYS A 117 -14.98 12.92 4.38
CA LYS A 117 -15.86 13.91 3.74
C LYS A 117 -15.25 14.52 2.48
N GLU A 118 -14.42 13.75 1.78
CA GLU A 118 -13.86 14.15 0.49
C GLU A 118 -14.97 14.34 -0.55
N LYS A 119 -14.86 15.33 -1.43
CA LYS A 119 -15.87 15.54 -2.48
C LYS A 119 -15.66 14.56 -3.64
N LEU A 120 -16.72 13.87 -4.04
CA LEU A 120 -16.69 13.02 -5.24
C LEU A 120 -17.05 13.84 -6.48
N SER A 121 -16.19 13.81 -7.49
CA SER A 121 -16.51 14.36 -8.81
C SER A 121 -17.55 13.47 -9.51
N ARG A 122 -18.29 14.05 -10.46
CA ARG A 122 -19.26 13.29 -11.27
C ARG A 122 -18.60 12.14 -12.05
N THR A 123 -17.36 12.32 -12.50
CA THR A 123 -16.59 11.28 -13.19
C THR A 123 -16.22 10.14 -12.25
N ASN A 124 -15.87 10.45 -10.99
CA ASN A 124 -15.56 9.42 -9.99
C ASN A 124 -16.81 8.61 -9.62
N VAL A 125 -17.98 9.25 -9.51
CA VAL A 125 -19.26 8.56 -9.30
C VAL A 125 -19.59 7.64 -10.47
N LEU A 126 -19.44 8.11 -11.71
CA LEU A 126 -19.69 7.29 -12.89
C LEU A 126 -18.74 6.09 -12.97
N ALA A 127 -17.45 6.30 -12.70
CA ALA A 127 -16.46 5.22 -12.68
C ALA A 127 -16.72 4.18 -11.58
N LEU A 128 -17.12 4.64 -10.40
CA LEU A 128 -17.60 3.80 -9.30
C LEU A 128 -18.76 2.91 -9.77
N ILE A 129 -19.80 3.49 -10.38
CA ILE A 129 -20.96 2.75 -10.88
C ILE A 129 -20.54 1.72 -11.93
N LEU A 130 -19.76 2.14 -12.95
CA LEU A 130 -19.32 1.25 -14.02
C LEU A 130 -18.51 0.08 -13.48
N THR A 131 -17.62 0.31 -12.52
CA THR A 131 -16.79 -0.78 -11.99
C THR A 131 -17.59 -1.72 -11.10
N LEU A 132 -18.55 -1.23 -10.30
CA LEU A 132 -19.46 -2.08 -9.55
C LEU A 132 -20.33 -2.94 -10.49
N VAL A 133 -20.83 -2.37 -11.59
CA VAL A 133 -21.57 -3.11 -12.62
C VAL A 133 -20.67 -4.16 -13.28
N GLY A 134 -19.45 -3.79 -13.68
CA GLY A 134 -18.47 -4.70 -14.24
C GLY A 134 -18.15 -5.86 -13.29
N LEU A 135 -17.99 -5.58 -12.00
CA LEU A 135 -17.77 -6.59 -10.98
C LEU A 135 -18.98 -7.54 -10.83
N LEU A 136 -20.21 -7.01 -10.83
CA LEU A 136 -21.43 -7.82 -10.77
C LEU A 136 -21.58 -8.75 -11.98
N ILE A 137 -21.24 -8.26 -13.17
CA ILE A 137 -21.23 -9.08 -14.41
C ILE A 137 -20.25 -10.25 -14.27
N ILE A 138 -19.04 -9.99 -13.77
CA ILE A 138 -17.97 -10.98 -13.65
C ILE A 138 -18.31 -12.03 -12.58
N ILE A 139 -18.79 -11.57 -11.42
CA ILE A 139 -19.20 -12.44 -10.33
C ILE A 139 -20.38 -13.33 -10.75
N ASN A 140 -21.30 -12.79 -11.57
CA ASN A 140 -22.53 -13.45 -12.00
C ASN A 140 -23.23 -14.15 -10.82
N PRO A 141 -23.91 -13.40 -9.93
CA PRO A 141 -24.44 -13.93 -8.67
C PRO A 141 -25.42 -15.09 -8.84
N PHE A 142 -26.03 -15.21 -10.02
CA PHE A 142 -26.99 -16.28 -10.33
C PHE A 142 -26.32 -17.63 -10.68
N HIS A 143 -25.00 -17.65 -10.92
CA HIS A 143 -24.23 -18.84 -11.28
C HIS A 143 -22.89 -18.88 -10.52
N LEU A 144 -22.94 -18.63 -9.19
CA LEU A 144 -21.76 -18.55 -8.34
C LEU A 144 -21.09 -19.92 -8.11
N SER A 145 -19.94 -20.14 -8.74
CA SER A 145 -18.97 -21.16 -8.31
C SER A 145 -17.92 -20.54 -7.40
N GLY A 146 -17.63 -21.14 -6.23
CA GLY A 146 -16.62 -20.60 -5.31
C GLY A 146 -17.05 -19.32 -4.57
N ALA A 147 -18.35 -19.22 -4.25
CA ALA A 147 -18.97 -18.04 -3.63
C ALA A 147 -18.23 -17.54 -2.37
N MET A 148 -17.76 -18.46 -1.53
CA MET A 148 -17.01 -18.11 -0.33
C MET A 148 -15.67 -17.42 -0.68
N GLY A 149 -14.93 -17.95 -1.65
CA GLY A 149 -13.69 -17.33 -2.12
C GLY A 149 -13.93 -15.92 -2.66
N ILE A 150 -14.98 -15.75 -3.47
CA ILE A 150 -15.45 -14.46 -3.99
C ILE A 150 -15.77 -13.50 -2.83
N MET A 151 -16.55 -13.93 -1.84
CA MET A 151 -16.92 -13.09 -0.70
C MET A 151 -15.70 -12.65 0.11
N LEU A 152 -14.77 -13.57 0.39
CA LEU A 152 -13.53 -13.27 1.11
C LEU A 152 -12.62 -12.32 0.32
N GLY A 153 -12.52 -12.50 -1.01
CA GLY A 153 -11.73 -11.63 -1.89
C GLY A 153 -12.30 -10.22 -1.96
N LEU A 154 -13.63 -10.09 -2.03
CA LEU A 154 -14.32 -8.80 -2.01
C LEU A 154 -14.15 -8.11 -0.65
N LEU A 155 -14.36 -8.83 0.45
CA LEU A 155 -14.16 -8.31 1.80
C LEU A 155 -12.72 -7.84 2.01
N SER A 156 -11.75 -8.64 1.57
CA SER A 156 -10.33 -8.26 1.57
C SER A 156 -10.08 -6.95 0.82
N SER A 157 -10.69 -6.78 -0.35
CA SER A 157 -10.55 -5.58 -1.21
C SER A 157 -11.15 -4.33 -0.55
N ILE A 158 -12.29 -4.47 0.14
CA ILE A 158 -12.89 -3.38 0.93
C ILE A 158 -11.95 -2.96 2.07
N ILE A 159 -11.43 -3.93 2.83
CA ILE A 159 -10.51 -3.68 3.94
C ILE A 159 -9.18 -3.11 3.43
N PHE A 160 -8.74 -3.50 2.23
CA PHE A 160 -7.60 -2.87 1.57
C PHE A 160 -7.87 -1.39 1.30
N GLY A 161 -9.08 -1.03 0.86
CA GLY A 161 -9.51 0.36 0.73
C GLY A 161 -9.38 1.13 2.05
N VAL A 162 -9.76 0.51 3.18
CA VAL A 162 -9.60 1.09 4.52
C VAL A 162 -8.13 1.32 4.83
N TYR A 163 -7.29 0.30 4.59
CA TYR A 163 -5.83 0.42 4.71
C TYR A 163 -5.28 1.58 3.88
N GLY A 164 -5.72 1.74 2.62
CA GLY A 164 -5.24 2.82 1.75
C GLY A 164 -5.50 4.21 2.34
N VAL A 165 -6.69 4.40 2.91
CA VAL A 165 -7.06 5.65 3.60
C VAL A 165 -6.25 5.83 4.89
N MET A 166 -6.13 4.79 5.72
CA MET A 166 -5.34 4.82 6.96
C MET A 166 -3.87 5.13 6.69
N SER A 167 -3.27 4.44 5.71
CA SER A 167 -1.88 4.62 5.28
C SER A 167 -1.62 6.07 4.87
N ARG A 168 -2.50 6.66 4.05
CA ARG A 168 -2.40 8.06 3.65
C ARG A 168 -2.53 9.03 4.83
N VAL A 169 -3.56 8.87 5.67
CA VAL A 169 -3.87 9.79 6.78
C VAL A 169 -2.82 9.70 7.89
N TYR A 170 -2.47 8.49 8.31
CA TYR A 170 -1.48 8.28 9.37
C TYR A 170 -0.06 8.53 8.88
N GLY A 171 0.26 8.15 7.64
CA GLY A 171 1.54 8.47 7.01
C GLY A 171 1.79 9.99 7.00
N GLY A 172 0.81 10.78 6.54
CA GLY A 172 0.88 12.25 6.57
C GLY A 172 1.05 12.82 7.98
N LYS A 173 0.33 12.30 8.98
CA LYS A 173 0.46 12.74 10.39
C LYS A 173 1.81 12.41 11.02
N ILE A 174 2.49 11.35 10.56
CA ILE A 174 3.79 10.91 11.09
C ILE A 174 4.95 11.53 10.30
N GLY A 175 4.70 12.00 9.08
CA GLY A 175 5.74 12.48 8.15
C GLY A 175 6.34 11.38 7.28
N LEU A 176 5.65 10.24 7.15
CA LEU A 176 6.07 9.12 6.30
C LEU A 176 5.50 9.27 4.89
N ASN A 177 6.33 9.02 3.88
CA ASN A 177 5.85 8.81 2.52
C ASN A 177 5.13 7.45 2.40
N GLY A 178 4.39 7.26 1.31
CA GLY A 178 3.61 6.04 1.07
C GLY A 178 4.46 4.76 1.11
N LEU A 179 5.68 4.81 0.57
CA LEU A 179 6.62 3.68 0.59
C LEU A 179 7.01 3.30 2.01
N SER A 180 7.44 4.27 2.83
CA SER A 180 7.86 4.03 4.21
C SER A 180 6.71 3.55 5.08
N MET A 181 5.52 4.14 4.92
CA MET A 181 4.32 3.70 5.63
C MET A 181 3.96 2.25 5.26
N THR A 182 4.03 1.89 3.99
CA THR A 182 3.77 0.53 3.50
C THR A 182 4.78 -0.47 4.04
N CYS A 183 6.07 -0.14 3.98
CA CYS A 183 7.15 -0.97 4.50
C CYS A 183 6.95 -1.27 5.99
N LEU A 184 6.71 -0.25 6.81
CA LEU A 184 6.54 -0.43 8.25
C LEU A 184 5.23 -1.17 8.57
N ALA A 185 4.15 -0.91 7.84
CA ALA A 185 2.90 -1.67 7.98
C ALA A 185 3.09 -3.15 7.64
N PHE A 186 3.86 -3.49 6.60
CA PHE A 186 4.17 -4.89 6.27
C PHE A 186 4.96 -5.57 7.39
N LEU A 187 5.99 -4.89 7.92
CA LEU A 187 6.81 -5.44 8.99
C LEU A 187 6.01 -5.65 10.29
N PHE A 188 5.26 -4.64 10.75
CA PHE A 188 4.40 -4.77 11.93
C PHE A 188 3.32 -5.83 11.74
N GLY A 189 2.61 -5.78 10.62
CA GLY A 189 1.56 -6.74 10.31
C GLY A 189 2.07 -8.17 10.18
N SER A 190 3.27 -8.37 9.62
CA SER A 190 3.91 -9.70 9.58
C SER A 190 4.34 -10.17 10.97
N GLY A 191 4.83 -9.26 11.84
CA GLY A 191 5.14 -9.57 13.24
C GLY A 191 3.90 -9.96 14.04
N GLU A 192 2.81 -9.20 13.90
CA GLU A 192 1.52 -9.48 14.53
C GLU A 192 0.95 -10.82 14.04
N LEU A 193 0.99 -11.08 12.73
CA LEU A 193 0.58 -12.37 12.16
C LEU A 193 1.46 -13.51 12.70
N GLY A 194 2.77 -13.29 12.79
CA GLY A 194 3.71 -14.23 13.38
C GLY A 194 3.38 -14.55 14.84
N ILE A 195 2.95 -13.57 15.63
CA ILE A 195 2.48 -13.81 17.01
C ILE A 195 1.22 -14.68 17.01
N LEU A 196 0.24 -14.39 16.14
CA LEU A 196 -0.98 -15.20 16.01
C LEU A 196 -0.68 -16.64 15.58
N MET A 197 0.27 -16.83 14.67
CA MET A 197 0.76 -18.16 14.29
C MET A 197 1.38 -18.87 15.49
N GLY A 198 2.14 -18.18 16.33
CA GLY A 198 2.73 -18.75 17.55
C GLY A 198 1.67 -19.20 18.54
N ILE A 199 0.63 -18.37 18.74
CA ILE A 199 -0.54 -18.69 19.56
C ILE A 199 -1.25 -19.95 19.05
N SER A 200 -1.30 -20.17 17.74
CA SER A 200 -1.93 -21.37 17.15
C SER A 200 -1.23 -22.70 17.50
N HIS A 201 -0.01 -22.66 18.05
CA HIS A 201 0.72 -23.85 18.51
C HIS A 201 0.43 -24.19 19.99
N ILE A 202 -0.25 -23.32 20.72
CA ILE A 202 -0.63 -23.60 22.11
C ILE A 202 -1.69 -24.72 22.09
N PRO A 203 -1.49 -25.87 22.76
CA PRO A 203 -2.39 -27.00 22.67
C PRO A 203 -3.85 -26.67 22.98
N ALA A 204 -4.10 -25.81 23.99
CA ALA A 204 -5.44 -25.35 24.33
C ALA A 204 -6.12 -24.58 23.18
N VAL A 205 -5.37 -23.75 22.45
CA VAL A 205 -5.87 -23.01 21.28
C VAL A 205 -6.05 -23.95 20.10
N ALA A 206 -5.04 -24.78 19.81
CA ALA A 206 -5.07 -25.73 18.70
C ALA A 206 -6.25 -26.70 18.82
N ASN A 207 -6.51 -27.23 20.03
CA ASN A 207 -7.61 -28.16 20.29
C ASN A 207 -8.99 -27.48 20.33
N ALA A 208 -9.05 -26.16 20.58
CA ALA A 208 -10.28 -25.39 20.53
C ALA A 208 -10.71 -25.04 19.10
N ILE A 209 -9.79 -25.09 18.13
CA ILE A 209 -10.08 -24.84 16.72
C ILE A 209 -10.83 -26.05 16.14
N PRO A 210 -12.03 -25.86 15.56
CA PRO A 210 -12.77 -26.95 14.92
C PRO A 210 -11.99 -27.59 13.76
N SER A 211 -12.20 -28.88 13.52
CA SER A 211 -11.46 -29.66 12.51
C SER A 211 -11.60 -29.12 11.08
N ASN A 212 -12.74 -28.50 10.74
CA ASN A 212 -12.97 -27.84 9.45
C ASN A 212 -12.15 -26.54 9.28
N PHE A 213 -11.51 -26.07 10.34
CA PHE A 213 -10.60 -24.93 10.37
C PHE A 213 -9.18 -25.31 10.79
N SER A 214 -8.79 -26.58 10.60
CA SER A 214 -7.46 -27.11 10.96
C SER A 214 -6.29 -26.31 10.38
N GLN A 215 -6.48 -25.64 9.23
CA GLN A 215 -5.52 -24.71 8.64
C GLN A 215 -5.14 -23.50 9.53
N PHE A 216 -5.91 -23.22 10.58
CA PHE A 216 -5.63 -22.19 11.58
C PHE A 216 -4.98 -22.73 12.87
N SER A 217 -4.80 -24.06 12.97
CA SER A 217 -4.13 -24.73 14.09
C SER A 217 -2.71 -25.12 13.69
N ASN A 218 -1.74 -24.97 14.60
CA ASN A 218 -0.33 -25.31 14.37
C ASN A 218 0.20 -24.77 13.03
N ILE A 219 -0.05 -23.48 12.75
CA ILE A 219 0.26 -22.88 11.46
C ILE A 219 1.78 -22.88 11.26
N PRO A 220 2.33 -23.56 10.23
CA PRO A 220 3.77 -23.58 10.02
C PRO A 220 4.31 -22.20 9.65
N TYR A 221 5.54 -21.88 10.07
CA TYR A 221 6.19 -20.63 9.69
C TYR A 221 6.93 -20.72 8.35
N PHE A 222 7.58 -21.86 8.08
CA PHE A 222 8.52 -22.01 6.97
C PHE A 222 8.52 -23.43 6.35
N GLN A 223 7.49 -24.24 6.63
CA GLN A 223 7.41 -25.63 6.17
C GLN A 223 7.37 -25.74 4.64
N GLY A 224 6.68 -24.81 3.96
CA GLY A 224 6.58 -24.82 2.50
C GLY A 224 7.88 -24.42 1.79
N ILE A 225 8.88 -23.90 2.51
CA ILE A 225 10.16 -23.48 1.92
C ILE A 225 11.03 -24.70 1.61
N SER A 226 11.25 -24.96 0.32
CA SER A 226 12.17 -25.95 -0.21
C SER A 226 12.98 -25.35 -1.36
N LEU A 227 14.02 -26.05 -1.83
CA LEU A 227 14.78 -25.62 -3.00
C LEU A 227 13.90 -25.47 -4.25
N GLN A 228 12.82 -26.24 -4.34
CA GLN A 228 11.88 -26.19 -5.47
C GLN A 228 10.93 -24.98 -5.37
N THR A 229 10.49 -24.62 -4.16
CA THR A 229 9.55 -23.50 -3.97
C THR A 229 10.25 -22.15 -3.80
N LEU A 230 11.56 -22.15 -3.51
CA LEU A 230 12.35 -20.94 -3.26
C LEU A 230 12.26 -19.90 -4.39
N PRO A 231 12.40 -20.24 -5.69
CA PRO A 231 12.29 -19.25 -6.76
C PRO A 231 10.92 -18.55 -6.78
N LEU A 232 9.85 -19.31 -6.55
CA LEU A 232 8.49 -18.80 -6.52
C LEU A 232 8.26 -17.89 -5.30
N ILE A 233 8.77 -18.27 -4.13
CA ILE A 233 8.69 -17.45 -2.91
C ILE A 233 9.50 -16.15 -3.05
N LEU A 234 10.70 -16.21 -3.61
CA LEU A 234 11.50 -15.00 -3.87
C LEU A 234 10.79 -14.08 -4.86
N TYR A 235 10.16 -14.65 -5.90
CA TYR A 235 9.34 -13.89 -6.83
C TYR A 235 8.18 -13.17 -6.13
N ILE A 236 7.35 -13.91 -5.38
CA ILE A 236 6.18 -13.35 -4.68
C ILE A 236 6.59 -12.31 -3.63
N SER A 237 7.65 -12.59 -2.87
CA SER A 237 8.00 -11.78 -1.71
C SER A 237 8.86 -10.58 -2.08
N ILE A 238 9.91 -10.77 -2.88
CA ILE A 238 10.83 -9.69 -3.24
C ILE A 238 10.31 -8.93 -4.43
N LEU A 239 10.00 -9.60 -5.55
CA LEU A 239 9.64 -8.90 -6.78
C LEU A 239 8.23 -8.32 -6.70
N VAL A 240 7.24 -9.12 -6.35
CA VAL A 240 5.85 -8.65 -6.29
C VAL A 240 5.60 -7.81 -5.05
N THR A 241 5.95 -8.28 -3.85
CA THR A 241 5.60 -7.55 -2.60
C THR A 241 6.59 -6.43 -2.26
N GLY A 242 7.86 -6.54 -2.66
CA GLY A 242 8.86 -5.48 -2.45
C GLY A 242 8.98 -4.54 -3.65
N VAL A 243 9.61 -5.02 -4.73
CA VAL A 243 10.02 -4.23 -5.90
C VAL A 243 8.82 -3.58 -6.59
N ALA A 244 7.70 -4.28 -6.79
CA ALA A 244 6.55 -3.70 -7.47
C ALA A 244 5.97 -2.50 -6.69
N PHE A 245 5.88 -2.59 -5.36
CA PHE A 245 5.48 -1.44 -4.53
C PHE A 245 6.51 -0.30 -4.57
N GLY A 246 7.81 -0.63 -4.50
CA GLY A 246 8.87 0.38 -4.62
C GLY A 246 8.82 1.13 -5.96
N LEU A 247 8.69 0.40 -7.07
CA LEU A 247 8.57 0.96 -8.42
C LEU A 247 7.26 1.70 -8.61
N TYR A 248 6.16 1.24 -8.01
CA TYR A 248 4.88 1.94 -8.04
C TYR A 248 4.99 3.33 -7.41
N PHE A 249 5.53 3.45 -6.20
CA PHE A 249 5.73 4.76 -5.57
C PHE A 249 6.74 5.63 -6.34
N LEU A 250 7.82 5.03 -6.84
CA LEU A 250 8.78 5.76 -7.68
C LEU A 250 8.14 6.25 -9.00
N SER A 251 7.22 5.48 -9.58
CA SER A 251 6.49 5.89 -10.78
C SER A 251 5.62 7.12 -10.50
N MET A 252 4.95 7.17 -9.34
CA MET A 252 4.18 8.36 -8.95
C MET A 252 5.06 9.62 -8.86
N GLU A 253 6.29 9.48 -8.36
CA GLU A 253 7.25 10.59 -8.26
C GLU A 253 7.84 10.99 -9.63
N LYS A 254 8.13 10.02 -10.51
CA LYS A 254 8.88 10.27 -11.76
C LYS A 254 8.00 10.58 -12.97
N VAL A 255 6.85 9.92 -13.08
CA VAL A 255 5.95 10.01 -14.23
C VAL A 255 4.59 10.63 -13.85
N GLY A 256 4.31 10.78 -12.56
CA GLY A 256 3.11 11.41 -12.03
C GLY A 256 2.00 10.40 -11.70
N ILE A 257 1.14 10.80 -10.77
CA ILE A 257 0.07 9.96 -10.17
C ILE A 257 -0.88 9.41 -11.24
N LEU A 258 -1.28 10.24 -12.21
CA LEU A 258 -2.18 9.84 -13.29
C LEU A 258 -1.59 8.71 -14.15
N GLN A 259 -0.29 8.79 -14.46
CA GLN A 259 0.40 7.77 -15.27
C GLN A 259 0.69 6.51 -14.45
N ALA A 260 1.04 6.64 -13.17
CA ALA A 260 1.19 5.53 -12.25
C ALA A 260 -0.13 4.75 -12.04
N SER A 261 -1.27 5.45 -12.09
CA SER A 261 -2.59 4.82 -11.94
C SER A 261 -2.92 3.85 -13.08
N LEU A 262 -2.31 4.02 -14.27
CA LEU A 262 -2.46 3.09 -15.41
C LEU A 262 -2.05 1.65 -15.05
N ILE A 263 -1.11 1.48 -14.11
CA ILE A 263 -0.67 0.18 -13.61
C ILE A 263 -1.87 -0.65 -13.13
N PHE A 264 -2.75 -0.04 -12.35
CA PHE A 264 -3.93 -0.70 -11.80
C PHE A 264 -5.10 -0.78 -12.78
N LEU A 265 -5.10 0.02 -13.85
CA LEU A 265 -6.13 -0.08 -14.89
C LEU A 265 -5.86 -1.23 -15.86
N VAL A 266 -4.59 -1.52 -16.12
CA VAL A 266 -4.21 -2.64 -16.99
C VAL A 266 -4.40 -3.98 -16.27
N LYS A 267 -4.25 -4.01 -14.95
CA LYS A 267 -4.33 -5.23 -14.14
C LYS A 267 -5.63 -6.05 -14.36
N PRO A 268 -6.85 -5.47 -14.30
CA PRO A 268 -8.10 -6.20 -14.58
C PRO A 268 -8.12 -6.95 -15.92
N ALA A 269 -7.38 -6.48 -16.93
CA ALA A 269 -7.31 -7.12 -18.23
C ALA A 269 -6.12 -8.10 -18.32
N LEU A 270 -4.95 -7.71 -17.80
CA LEU A 270 -3.74 -8.50 -17.92
C LEU A 270 -3.76 -9.74 -17.02
N ALA A 271 -4.28 -9.65 -15.79
CA ALA A 271 -4.29 -10.80 -14.88
C ALA A 271 -5.14 -11.98 -15.41
N PRO A 272 -6.37 -11.79 -15.96
CA PRO A 272 -7.11 -12.88 -16.58
C PRO A 272 -6.40 -13.48 -17.80
N VAL A 273 -5.73 -12.68 -18.63
CA VAL A 273 -4.94 -13.19 -19.76
C VAL A 273 -3.78 -14.05 -19.28
N LEU A 274 -3.02 -13.58 -18.29
CA LEU A 274 -1.93 -14.35 -17.69
C LEU A 274 -2.45 -15.64 -17.03
N SER A 275 -3.61 -15.56 -16.38
CA SER A 275 -4.26 -16.72 -15.75
C SER A 275 -4.70 -17.75 -16.79
N LEU A 276 -5.24 -17.34 -17.94
CA LEU A 276 -5.55 -18.25 -19.05
C LEU A 276 -4.28 -18.90 -19.60
N LEU A 277 -3.22 -18.13 -19.85
CA LEU A 277 -1.99 -18.63 -20.47
C LEU A 277 -1.17 -19.56 -19.56
N ILE A 278 -1.14 -19.28 -18.26
CA ILE A 278 -0.26 -19.99 -17.31
C ILE A 278 -1.02 -21.09 -16.55
N LEU A 279 -2.27 -20.83 -16.13
CA LEU A 279 -3.07 -21.77 -15.36
C LEU A 279 -4.10 -22.53 -16.20
N GLY A 280 -4.32 -22.12 -17.46
CA GLY A 280 -5.39 -22.69 -18.28
C GLY A 280 -6.80 -22.30 -17.82
N GLU A 281 -6.95 -21.24 -17.00
CA GLU A 281 -8.26 -20.80 -16.52
C GLU A 281 -9.08 -20.20 -17.67
N ALA A 282 -10.06 -20.94 -18.18
CA ALA A 282 -10.96 -20.46 -19.23
C ALA A 282 -11.69 -19.18 -18.79
N MET A 283 -11.59 -18.15 -19.65
CA MET A 283 -12.31 -16.89 -19.50
C MET A 283 -13.74 -17.05 -20.01
N THR A 284 -14.72 -16.71 -19.17
CA THR A 284 -16.12 -16.68 -19.59
C THR A 284 -16.40 -15.41 -20.39
N VAL A 285 -17.46 -15.42 -21.20
CA VAL A 285 -17.91 -14.23 -21.94
C VAL A 285 -18.26 -13.10 -20.97
N ASN A 286 -18.85 -13.43 -19.81
CA ASN A 286 -19.14 -12.46 -18.75
C ASN A 286 -17.87 -11.81 -18.20
N THR A 287 -16.80 -12.60 -18.02
CA THR A 287 -15.49 -12.09 -17.60
C THR A 287 -14.97 -11.05 -18.59
N ILE A 288 -15.02 -11.34 -19.89
CA ILE A 288 -14.58 -10.42 -20.94
C ILE A 288 -15.42 -9.13 -20.92
N PHE A 289 -16.74 -9.25 -20.93
CA PHE A 289 -17.63 -8.08 -20.95
C PHE A 289 -17.45 -7.20 -19.71
N GLY A 290 -17.36 -7.81 -18.53
CA GLY A 290 -17.12 -7.07 -17.30
C GLY A 290 -15.76 -6.37 -17.27
N ILE A 291 -14.70 -6.98 -17.79
CA ILE A 291 -13.39 -6.32 -17.95
C ILE A 291 -13.53 -5.06 -18.79
N VAL A 292 -14.23 -5.13 -19.93
CA VAL A 292 -14.48 -3.96 -20.79
C VAL A 292 -15.17 -2.85 -20.00
N VAL A 293 -16.21 -3.18 -19.23
CA VAL A 293 -16.94 -2.18 -18.42
C VAL A 293 -16.04 -1.56 -17.33
N ILE A 294 -15.21 -2.36 -16.64
CA ILE A 294 -14.26 -1.86 -15.63
C ILE A 294 -13.22 -0.93 -16.26
N LEU A 295 -12.69 -1.28 -17.43
CA LEU A 295 -11.74 -0.46 -18.17
C LEU A 295 -12.37 0.87 -18.60
N LEU A 296 -13.63 0.86 -19.06
CA LEU A 296 -14.37 2.09 -19.39
C LEU A 296 -14.54 3.00 -18.18
N GLY A 297 -14.95 2.44 -17.02
CA GLY A 297 -15.06 3.20 -15.78
C GLY A 297 -13.72 3.82 -15.37
N SER A 298 -12.65 3.04 -15.48
CA SER A 298 -11.29 3.48 -15.20
C SER A 298 -10.82 4.62 -16.11
N LEU A 299 -11.13 4.55 -17.41
CA LEU A 299 -10.84 5.61 -18.38
C LEU A 299 -11.60 6.90 -18.08
N VAL A 300 -12.87 6.80 -17.68
CA VAL A 300 -13.69 7.94 -17.28
C VAL A 300 -13.05 8.70 -16.11
N THR A 301 -12.53 7.99 -15.10
CA THR A 301 -11.80 8.61 -13.97
C THR A 301 -10.59 9.39 -14.46
N LEU A 302 -9.72 8.77 -15.27
CA LEU A 302 -8.51 9.42 -15.78
C LEU A 302 -8.82 10.66 -16.62
N MET A 303 -9.86 10.59 -17.46
CA MET A 303 -10.29 11.73 -18.27
C MET A 303 -10.80 12.87 -17.38
N GLY A 304 -11.57 12.55 -16.34
CA GLY A 304 -12.06 13.53 -15.36
C GLY A 304 -10.91 14.25 -14.65
N GLU A 305 -9.92 13.51 -14.16
CA GLU A 305 -8.73 14.08 -13.52
C GLU A 305 -7.96 14.99 -14.48
N LYS A 306 -7.74 14.53 -15.73
CA LYS A 306 -7.02 15.31 -16.74
C LYS A 306 -7.73 16.62 -17.11
N ILE A 307 -9.06 16.59 -17.19
CA ILE A 307 -9.88 17.79 -17.43
C ILE A 307 -9.76 18.74 -16.24
N ALA A 308 -9.90 18.25 -15.01
CA ALA A 308 -9.76 19.06 -13.80
C ALA A 308 -8.39 19.75 -13.73
N TYR A 309 -7.30 19.02 -14.01
CA TYR A 309 -5.95 19.58 -14.09
C TYR A 309 -5.81 20.68 -15.16
N ARG A 310 -6.38 20.47 -16.36
CA ARG A 310 -6.33 21.48 -17.42
C ARG A 310 -7.11 22.74 -17.07
N VAL A 311 -8.28 22.60 -16.46
CA VAL A 311 -9.09 23.74 -16.01
C VAL A 311 -8.33 24.53 -14.95
N MET A 312 -7.77 23.87 -13.94
CA MET A 312 -6.92 24.52 -12.93
C MET A 312 -5.72 25.25 -13.56
N ALA A 313 -5.05 24.64 -14.54
CA ALA A 313 -3.93 25.28 -15.24
C ALA A 313 -4.34 26.54 -16.03
N ILE A 314 -5.53 26.56 -16.63
CA ILE A 314 -6.08 27.72 -17.34
C ILE A 314 -6.43 28.84 -16.36
N PHE A 315 -7.12 28.51 -15.25
CA PHE A 315 -7.40 29.48 -14.19
C PHE A 315 -6.11 30.07 -13.61
N ARG A 316 -5.09 29.22 -13.41
CA ARG A 316 -3.77 29.64 -12.94
C ARG A 316 -3.06 30.59 -13.91
N ARG A 317 -3.22 30.36 -15.21
CA ARG A 317 -2.66 31.21 -16.26
C ARG A 317 -3.41 32.54 -16.40
N ASN A 318 -4.71 32.57 -16.08
CA ASN A 318 -5.57 33.73 -16.28
C ASN A 318 -5.72 34.62 -15.03
N ASN A 319 -5.31 34.16 -13.84
CA ASN A 319 -5.28 34.96 -12.60
C ASN A 319 -3.87 34.95 -11.96
N PRO A 320 -2.91 35.76 -12.46
CA PRO A 320 -1.55 35.85 -11.93
C PRO A 320 -1.48 36.50 -10.54
N GLU A 321 -2.41 37.41 -10.22
CA GLU A 321 -2.41 38.24 -9.00
C GLU A 321 -2.70 37.43 -7.73
N ALA A 322 -3.52 36.38 -7.81
CA ALA A 322 -3.82 35.48 -6.69
C ALA A 322 -2.60 34.65 -6.25
N HIS A 323 -1.53 34.62 -7.06
CA HIS A 323 -0.26 33.99 -6.72
C HIS A 323 0.75 34.94 -6.10
N GLN A 324 0.73 36.25 -6.42
CA GLN A 324 1.61 37.22 -5.76
C GLN A 324 1.34 37.27 -4.26
N GLU A 325 0.08 37.29 -3.82
CA GLU A 325 -0.24 37.29 -2.39
C GLU A 325 0.16 35.99 -1.68
N VAL A 326 0.02 34.83 -2.32
CA VAL A 326 0.35 33.53 -1.70
C VAL A 326 1.86 33.27 -1.70
N ASP A 327 2.56 33.60 -2.78
CA ASP A 327 4.03 33.50 -2.87
C ASP A 327 4.70 34.56 -1.97
N GLU A 328 4.15 35.77 -1.86
CA GLU A 328 4.62 36.77 -0.88
C GLU A 328 4.34 36.32 0.56
N LEU A 329 3.19 35.71 0.86
CA LEU A 329 2.91 35.15 2.18
C LEU A 329 3.80 33.95 2.51
N GLU A 330 4.13 33.07 1.55
CA GLU A 330 5.10 31.99 1.74
C GLU A 330 6.53 32.52 1.92
N VAL A 331 6.96 33.53 1.15
CA VAL A 331 8.27 34.18 1.30
C VAL A 331 8.37 34.96 2.62
N VAL A 332 7.29 35.61 3.05
CA VAL A 332 7.21 36.30 4.36
C VAL A 332 7.21 35.28 5.49
N LYS A 333 6.47 34.17 5.36
CA LYS A 333 6.49 33.07 6.33
C LYS A 333 7.87 32.40 6.41
N ASP A 334 8.53 32.14 5.30
CA ASP A 334 9.90 31.60 5.24
C ASP A 334 10.93 32.60 5.82
N LYS A 335 10.77 33.90 5.59
CA LYS A 335 11.61 34.93 6.23
C LYS A 335 11.38 35.03 7.73
N ILE A 336 10.12 34.92 8.18
CA ILE A 336 9.77 34.94 9.61
C ILE A 336 10.30 33.68 10.29
N GLU A 337 10.03 32.49 9.74
CA GLU A 337 10.51 31.21 10.27
C GLU A 337 12.05 31.15 10.27
N ASN A 338 12.73 31.56 9.19
CA ASN A 338 14.19 31.57 9.16
C ASN A 338 14.81 32.64 10.04
N SER A 339 14.16 33.80 10.26
CA SER A 339 14.71 34.85 11.14
C SER A 339 14.52 34.54 12.63
N GLU A 340 13.38 33.96 13.02
CA GLU A 340 13.11 33.57 14.42
C GLU A 340 13.88 32.31 14.81
N LEU A 341 13.96 31.30 13.93
CA LEU A 341 14.80 30.12 14.19
C LEU A 341 16.28 30.46 14.17
N ALA A 342 16.78 31.31 13.26
CA ALA A 342 18.19 31.70 13.25
C ALA A 342 18.58 32.55 14.47
N LYS A 343 17.70 33.46 14.93
CA LYS A 343 17.92 34.22 16.17
C LYS A 343 17.87 33.33 17.41
N ARG A 344 16.90 32.40 17.51
CA ARG A 344 16.84 31.43 18.62
C ARG A 344 18.02 30.47 18.61
N ARG A 345 18.47 30.02 17.44
CA ARG A 345 19.61 29.11 17.30
C ARG A 345 20.93 29.80 17.68
N LYS A 346 21.16 31.04 17.23
CA LYS A 346 22.31 31.85 17.69
C LYS A 346 22.27 32.11 19.19
N ALA A 347 21.12 32.50 19.75
CA ALA A 347 20.99 32.74 21.19
C ALA A 347 21.19 31.45 22.01
N THR A 348 20.77 30.30 21.48
CA THR A 348 21.00 28.99 22.12
C THR A 348 22.46 28.56 22.01
N GLU A 349 23.12 28.82 20.88
CA GLU A 349 24.56 28.53 20.68
C GLU A 349 25.45 29.41 21.56
N GLU A 350 25.13 30.70 21.71
CA GLU A 350 25.79 31.62 22.66
C GLU A 350 25.57 31.17 24.11
N ALA A 351 24.32 30.89 24.51
CA ALA A 351 24.05 30.44 25.88
C ALA A 351 24.75 29.11 26.22
N VAL A 352 24.84 28.17 25.26
CA VAL A 352 25.57 26.90 25.44
C VAL A 352 27.07 27.15 25.53
N ARG A 353 27.62 28.06 24.73
CA ARG A 353 29.05 28.42 24.77
C ARG A 353 29.43 29.10 26.08
N ASP A 354 28.64 30.07 26.55
CA ASP A 354 28.87 30.76 27.83
C ASP A 354 28.80 29.78 29.01
N THR A 355 27.87 28.82 28.97
CA THR A 355 27.76 27.77 29.99
C THR A 355 28.96 26.82 29.99
N LEU A 356 29.57 26.58 28.82
CA LEU A 356 30.77 25.74 28.68
C LEU A 356 32.05 26.48 29.10
N GLU A 357 32.15 27.79 28.83
CA GLU A 357 33.25 28.66 29.28
C GLU A 357 33.22 28.84 30.81
N ALA A 358 32.05 29.12 31.41
CA ALA A 358 31.89 29.19 32.87
C ALA A 358 32.18 27.86 33.59
N LYS A 359 31.94 26.71 32.92
CA LYS A 359 32.32 25.38 33.44
C LYS A 359 33.82 25.09 33.30
N LYS A 360 34.55 25.77 32.41
CA LYS A 360 36.01 25.67 32.30
C LYS A 360 36.70 26.52 33.36
N GLU A 361 36.25 27.75 33.60
CA GLU A 361 36.78 28.60 34.66
C GLU A 361 36.60 27.98 36.06
N ASN A 362 35.45 27.33 36.32
CA ASN A 362 35.21 26.62 37.59
C ASN A 362 36.00 25.30 37.75
N ARG A 363 36.78 24.86 36.75
CA ARG A 363 37.68 23.70 36.85
C ARG A 363 39.15 24.08 37.07
N GLU A 364 39.48 25.37 37.00
CA GLU A 364 40.86 25.87 37.16
C GLU A 364 41.16 26.46 38.55
N VAL A 365 40.35 26.15 39.57
CA VAL A 365 40.71 26.41 40.98
C VAL A 365 41.06 25.10 41.69
N PRO A 366 42.34 24.70 41.76
CA PRO A 366 42.81 23.77 42.78
C PRO A 366 42.91 24.51 44.12
N SER A 367 42.41 23.86 45.16
CA SER A 367 42.61 24.20 46.56
C SER A 367 44.10 24.27 46.92
N GLU A 368 44.58 25.45 47.29
CA GLU A 368 45.67 25.58 48.25
C GLU A 368 45.04 25.56 49.64
N ASP A 369 45.16 24.42 50.32
CA ASP A 369 45.52 24.25 51.74
C ASP A 369 45.63 22.75 52.09
#